data_AF-A0A9E5HD16-F1
#
_entry.id   AF-A0A9E5HD16-F1
#
_cell.length_a   1.000
_cell.length_b   1.000
_cell.length_c   1.000
_cell.angle_alpha   90.00
_cell.angle_beta   90.00
_cell.angle_gamma   90.00
#
_symmetry.space_group_name_H-M   'P 1'
#
loop_
_entity.id
_entity.type
_entity.pdbx_description
1 polymer ?
#
loop_
_entity_poly.entity_id
_entity_poly.type
_entity_poly.pdbx_seq_one_letter_code
_entity_poly.pdbx_strand_id
1 'polypeptide(L)'
;DEDIVISGDQIISAISPNLGVYATEPDADPVGEWLEACERLNQYSKPTHLVLAGHKLPFLGLPHRMQQLIENHHHALDRLVEYIAEPKCATDCFPALFKRKIGEGEYGLALVESVAHLNHLYLAGRAERVLDQSGAYLYRAI
;
A
#
# COMPACT_ATOMS: atom_id res chain seq x y z
N ASP A 1 10.15 -14.69 -27.72
CA ASP A 1 9.43 -14.61 -26.43
C ASP A 1 8.03 -14.07 -26.66
N GLU A 2 7.06 -14.55 -25.88
CA GLU A 2 5.67 -14.13 -25.95
C GLU A 2 5.45 -12.84 -25.14
N ASP A 3 4.63 -11.91 -25.63
CA ASP A 3 4.28 -10.64 -24.97
C ASP A 3 3.29 -10.87 -23.80
N ILE A 4 3.54 -11.85 -22.93
CA ILE A 4 2.68 -12.24 -21.82
C ILE A 4 3.39 -11.99 -20.48
N VAL A 5 2.66 -11.41 -19.53
CA VAL A 5 3.12 -11.18 -18.15
C VAL A 5 2.16 -11.84 -17.18
N ILE A 6 2.64 -12.81 -16.39
CA ILE A 6 1.87 -13.39 -15.28
C ILE A 6 2.20 -12.56 -14.03
N SER A 7 1.31 -11.66 -13.63
CA SER A 7 1.59 -10.68 -12.55
C SER A 7 1.16 -11.15 -11.17
N GLY A 8 0.34 -12.21 -11.06
CA GLY A 8 -0.27 -12.60 -9.80
C GLY A 8 -0.99 -11.41 -9.15
N ASP A 9 -0.76 -11.19 -7.87
CA ASP A 9 -1.32 -10.05 -7.14
C ASP A 9 -0.40 -8.82 -7.13
N GLN A 10 0.80 -8.89 -7.70
CA GLN A 10 1.70 -7.72 -7.75
C GLN A 10 1.05 -6.54 -8.49
N ILE A 11 0.38 -6.83 -9.62
CA ILE A 11 -0.31 -5.84 -10.47
C ILE A 11 -1.67 -6.41 -10.89
N ILE A 12 -2.74 -5.71 -10.51
CA ILE A 12 -4.14 -6.09 -10.79
C ILE A 12 -4.85 -4.92 -11.49
N SER A 13 -5.74 -5.19 -12.44
CA SER A 13 -6.34 -4.16 -13.32
C SER A 13 -7.22 -3.12 -12.63
N ALA A 14 -8.15 -3.56 -11.76
CA ALA A 14 -9.20 -2.68 -11.22
C ALA A 14 -9.10 -2.42 -9.70
N ILE A 15 -8.17 -3.09 -9.01
CA ILE A 15 -7.96 -2.99 -7.56
C ILE A 15 -6.47 -2.88 -7.27
N SER A 16 -6.10 -2.38 -6.09
CA SER A 16 -4.73 -2.48 -5.57
C SER A 16 -4.56 -3.82 -4.85
N PRO A 17 -3.34 -4.38 -4.82
CA PRO A 17 -2.99 -5.40 -3.85
C PRO A 17 -3.11 -4.85 -2.42
N ASN A 18 -3.38 -5.73 -1.47
CA ASN A 18 -3.25 -5.39 -0.06
C ASN A 18 -1.78 -5.50 0.35
N LEU A 19 -1.25 -4.43 0.93
CA LEU A 19 0.12 -4.37 1.43
C LEU A 19 0.06 -4.38 2.96
N GLY A 20 0.09 -5.57 3.57
CA GLY A 20 -0.17 -5.75 5.00
C GLY A 20 1.08 -6.04 5.83
N VAL A 21 1.15 -5.46 7.03
CA VAL A 21 2.08 -5.90 8.08
C VAL A 21 1.42 -6.98 8.94
N TYR A 22 2.13 -8.07 9.17
CA TYR A 22 1.66 -9.22 9.96
C TYR A 22 2.47 -9.38 11.26
N ALA A 23 1.88 -10.04 12.25
CA ALA A 23 2.49 -10.21 13.57
C ALA A 23 3.85 -10.93 13.57
N THR A 24 4.14 -11.70 12.52
CA THR A 24 5.44 -12.36 12.33
C THR A 24 6.56 -11.38 11.96
N GLU A 25 6.23 -10.24 11.35
CA GLU A 25 7.16 -9.22 10.87
C GLU A 25 6.59 -7.81 11.16
N PRO A 26 6.47 -7.43 12.45
CA PRO A 26 5.72 -6.23 12.87
C PRO A 26 6.35 -4.89 12.43
N ASP A 27 7.63 -4.91 12.09
CA ASP A 27 8.40 -3.74 11.65
C ASP A 27 8.66 -3.73 10.14
N ALA A 28 7.97 -4.59 9.37
CA ALA A 28 8.12 -4.64 7.91
C ALA A 28 7.65 -3.35 7.21
N ASP A 29 8.24 -3.09 6.03
CA ASP A 29 7.87 -2.02 5.11
C ASP A 29 7.38 -2.56 3.75
N PRO A 30 6.23 -3.26 3.71
CA PRO A 30 5.74 -3.82 2.46
C PRO A 30 5.31 -2.73 1.45
N VAL A 31 5.06 -1.49 1.90
CA VAL A 31 4.75 -0.36 1.00
C VAL A 31 6.01 0.08 0.27
N GLY A 32 7.12 0.30 0.98
CA GLY A 32 8.41 0.65 0.38
C GLY A 32 8.92 -0.46 -0.55
N GLU A 33 8.87 -1.71 -0.10
CA GLU A 33 9.30 -2.87 -0.89
C GLU A 33 8.46 -3.04 -2.17
N TRP A 34 7.13 -2.87 -2.08
CA TRP A 34 6.25 -2.97 -3.24
C TRP A 34 6.47 -1.82 -4.24
N LEU A 35 6.71 -0.60 -3.75
CA LEU A 35 7.05 0.55 -4.60
C LEU A 35 8.36 0.33 -5.35
N GLU A 36 9.43 -0.10 -4.65
CA GLU A 36 10.72 -0.43 -5.27
C GLU A 36 10.56 -1.54 -6.33
N ALA A 37 9.83 -2.60 -5.99
CA ALA A 37 9.57 -3.70 -6.92
C ALA A 37 8.83 -3.21 -8.18
N CYS A 38 7.83 -2.34 -8.03
CA CYS A 38 7.12 -1.75 -9.16
C CYS A 38 8.02 -0.88 -10.02
N GLU A 39 8.84 0.00 -9.44
CA GLU A 39 9.79 0.82 -10.20
C GLU A 39 10.76 -0.03 -11.03
N ARG A 40 11.29 -1.10 -10.43
CA ARG A 40 12.18 -2.05 -11.11
C ARG A 40 11.47 -2.80 -12.23
N LEU A 41 10.25 -3.27 -12.01
CA LEU A 41 9.46 -3.97 -13.02
C LEU A 41 9.03 -3.04 -14.17
N ASN A 42 8.78 -1.76 -13.88
CA ASN A 42 8.35 -0.79 -14.88
C ASN A 42 9.36 -0.63 -16.03
N GLN A 43 10.66 -0.81 -15.75
CA GLN A 43 11.74 -0.75 -16.73
C GLN A 43 11.61 -1.79 -17.85
N TYR A 44 10.91 -2.89 -17.59
CA TYR A 44 10.67 -3.96 -18.57
C TYR A 44 9.28 -3.90 -19.18
N SER A 45 8.40 -3.04 -18.66
CA SER A 45 7.00 -3.01 -19.06
C SER A 45 6.81 -2.38 -20.44
N LYS A 46 5.90 -2.97 -21.24
CA LYS A 46 5.51 -2.44 -22.56
C LYS A 46 4.00 -2.34 -22.63
N PRO A 47 3.45 -1.35 -23.37
CA PRO A 47 2.00 -1.26 -23.57
C PRO A 47 1.37 -2.51 -24.22
N THR A 48 2.16 -3.27 -25.01
CA THR A 48 1.71 -4.49 -25.72
C THR A 48 1.66 -5.74 -24.85
N HIS A 49 2.20 -5.71 -23.63
CA HIS A 49 2.17 -6.89 -22.74
C HIS A 49 0.73 -7.22 -22.32
N LEU A 50 0.30 -8.45 -22.63
CA LEU A 50 -0.92 -9.05 -22.10
C LEU A 50 -0.67 -9.53 -20.67
N VAL A 51 -1.31 -8.87 -19.71
CA VAL A 51 -1.12 -9.16 -18.28
C VAL A 51 -2.19 -10.12 -17.80
N LEU A 52 -1.75 -11.21 -17.18
CA LEU A 52 -2.56 -12.23 -16.52
C LEU A 52 -2.37 -12.11 -15.00
N ALA A 53 -3.30 -11.41 -14.35
CA ALA A 53 -3.29 -11.19 -12.90
C ALA A 53 -3.98 -12.34 -12.15
N GLY A 54 -3.72 -12.45 -10.84
CA GLY A 54 -4.37 -13.42 -9.95
C GLY A 54 -5.87 -13.16 -9.78
N HIS A 55 -6.29 -11.92 -10.01
CA HIS A 55 -7.68 -11.48 -9.89
C HIS A 55 -8.08 -10.56 -11.07
N LYS A 56 -9.39 -10.45 -11.30
CA LYS A 56 -10.00 -9.64 -12.38
C LYS A 56 -9.63 -10.15 -13.78
N LEU A 57 -9.97 -9.37 -14.81
CA LEU A 57 -9.77 -9.76 -16.22
C LEU A 57 -8.35 -9.44 -16.70
N PRO A 58 -7.82 -10.22 -17.66
CA PRO A 58 -6.61 -9.87 -18.40
C PRO A 58 -6.68 -8.48 -19.02
N PHE A 59 -5.53 -7.80 -19.15
CA PHE A 59 -5.48 -6.44 -19.68
C PHE A 59 -4.17 -6.11 -20.42
N LEU A 60 -4.20 -5.03 -21.21
CA LEU A 60 -3.04 -4.39 -21.85
C LEU A 60 -2.76 -3.03 -21.20
N GLY A 61 -1.60 -2.43 -21.50
CA GLY A 61 -1.24 -1.12 -20.93
C GLY A 61 -0.59 -1.22 -19.54
N LEU A 62 0.25 -2.24 -19.33
CA LEU A 62 0.98 -2.47 -18.08
C LEU A 62 1.71 -1.22 -17.53
N PRO A 63 2.48 -0.43 -18.31
CA PRO A 63 3.19 0.72 -17.76
C PRO A 63 2.23 1.74 -17.13
N HIS A 64 1.12 2.02 -17.80
CA HIS A 64 0.12 2.97 -17.30
C HIS A 64 -0.52 2.48 -16.01
N ARG A 65 -0.90 1.19 -15.95
CA ARG A 65 -1.50 0.63 -14.75
C ARG A 65 -0.54 0.64 -13.55
N MET A 66 0.74 0.34 -13.80
CA MET A 66 1.77 0.36 -12.76
C MET A 66 1.96 1.77 -12.20
N GLN A 67 2.05 2.77 -13.07
CA GLN A 67 2.12 4.18 -12.65
C GLN A 67 0.91 4.58 -11.80
N GLN A 68 -0.31 4.22 -12.21
CA GLN A 68 -1.51 4.50 -11.41
C GLN A 68 -1.44 3.91 -10.00
N LEU A 69 -0.94 2.69 -9.85
CA LEU A 69 -0.83 2.04 -8.55
C LEU A 69 0.22 2.73 -7.67
N ILE A 70 1.39 3.06 -8.22
CA ILE A 70 2.46 3.82 -7.54
C ILE A 70 1.93 5.18 -7.06
N GLU A 71 1.32 5.95 -7.95
CA GLU A 71 0.76 7.26 -7.63
C GLU A 71 -0.34 7.18 -6.56
N ASN A 72 -1.16 6.13 -6.58
CA ASN A 72 -2.18 5.93 -5.54
C ASN A 72 -1.57 5.77 -4.14
N HIS A 73 -0.47 5.03 -4.00
CA HIS A 73 0.22 4.87 -2.72
C HIS A 73 0.91 6.16 -2.28
N HIS A 74 1.58 6.89 -3.17
CA HIS A 74 2.14 8.21 -2.82
C HIS A 74 1.07 9.18 -2.35
N HIS A 75 -0.05 9.30 -3.07
CA HIS A 75 -1.16 10.13 -2.63
C HIS A 75 -1.77 9.67 -1.30
N ALA A 76 -1.77 8.37 -1.01
CA ALA A 76 -2.24 7.85 0.28
C ALA A 76 -1.30 8.24 1.42
N LEU A 77 0.01 8.14 1.20
CA LEU A 77 1.04 8.57 2.15
C LEU A 77 0.95 10.07 2.45
N ASP A 78 0.74 10.91 1.43
CA ASP A 78 0.62 12.35 1.62
C ASP A 78 -0.61 12.73 2.44
N ARG A 79 -1.79 12.14 2.13
CA ARG A 79 -2.99 12.30 2.95
C ARG A 79 -2.77 11.81 4.39
N LEU A 80 -2.03 10.70 4.55
CA LEU A 80 -1.78 10.13 5.86
C LEU A 80 -0.90 11.05 6.70
N VAL A 81 0.15 11.64 6.14
CA VAL A 81 1.02 12.63 6.80
C VAL A 81 0.20 13.80 7.33
N GLU A 82 -0.70 14.38 6.51
CA GLU A 82 -1.59 15.45 6.96
C GLU A 82 -2.53 14.99 8.10
N TYR A 83 -3.04 13.76 8.00
CA TYR A 83 -4.01 13.22 8.95
C TYR A 83 -3.41 12.89 10.33
N ILE A 84 -2.11 12.57 10.38
CA ILE A 84 -1.37 12.30 11.61
C ILE A 84 -0.58 13.53 12.12
N ALA A 85 -1.00 14.74 11.77
CA ALA A 85 -0.47 15.98 12.37
C ALA A 85 -0.62 15.99 13.91
N GLU A 86 -1.66 15.31 14.41
CA GLU A 86 -1.81 14.92 15.81
C GLU A 86 -1.62 13.41 15.96
N PRO A 87 -1.17 12.88 17.12
CA PRO A 87 -0.97 11.45 17.30
C PRO A 87 -2.24 10.62 17.02
N LYS A 88 -2.12 9.58 16.17
CA LYS A 88 -3.21 8.66 15.81
C LYS A 88 -2.76 7.20 15.88
N CYS A 89 -3.66 6.30 16.25
CA CYS A 89 -3.41 4.87 16.07
C CYS A 89 -3.79 4.42 14.64
N ALA A 90 -3.39 3.20 14.25
CA ALA A 90 -3.64 2.69 12.89
C ALA A 90 -5.12 2.65 12.52
N THR A 91 -6.01 2.32 13.46
CA THR A 91 -7.46 2.26 13.20
C THR A 91 -8.08 3.63 12.95
N ASP A 92 -7.51 4.69 13.53
CA ASP A 92 -7.99 6.06 13.30
C ASP A 92 -7.71 6.53 11.87
N CYS A 93 -6.70 5.94 11.21
CA CYS A 93 -6.18 6.34 9.90
C CYS A 93 -6.99 5.77 8.72
N PHE A 94 -7.99 4.92 8.97
CA PHE A 94 -8.82 4.33 7.92
C PHE A 94 -9.46 5.37 6.99
N PRO A 95 -10.00 6.51 7.48
CA PRO A 95 -10.59 7.53 6.60
C PRO A 95 -9.58 8.21 5.67
N ALA A 96 -8.30 8.31 6.05
CA ALA A 96 -7.26 8.91 5.21
C ALA A 96 -6.80 7.96 4.09
N LEU A 97 -6.75 6.66 4.39
CA LEU A 97 -6.27 5.63 3.47
C LEU A 97 -7.39 5.11 2.55
N PHE A 98 -8.58 4.88 3.09
CA PHE A 98 -9.66 4.22 2.37
C PHE A 98 -10.78 5.19 2.04
N LYS A 99 -11.11 5.31 0.75
CA LYS A 99 -12.21 6.16 0.23
C LYS A 99 -13.61 5.62 0.53
N ARG A 100 -13.76 4.74 1.54
CA ARG A 100 -15.01 4.10 1.93
C ARG A 100 -15.02 3.75 3.41
N LYS A 101 -16.21 3.57 3.99
CA LYS A 101 -16.36 3.04 5.34
C LYS A 101 -15.90 1.57 5.38
N ILE A 102 -15.12 1.23 6.40
CA ILE A 102 -14.63 -0.13 6.63
C ILE A 102 -15.64 -0.88 7.51
N GLY A 103 -16.09 -2.04 7.03
CA GLY A 103 -16.95 -2.96 7.75
C GLY A 103 -16.16 -4.05 8.47
N GLU A 104 -16.86 -4.95 9.17
CA GLU A 104 -16.23 -6.05 9.92
C GLU A 104 -15.45 -7.01 9.01
N GLY A 105 -15.95 -7.29 7.81
CA GLY A 105 -15.30 -8.22 6.87
C GLY A 105 -13.97 -7.71 6.31
N GLU A 106 -13.83 -6.39 6.15
CA GLU A 106 -12.61 -5.76 5.64
C GLU A 106 -11.67 -5.27 6.73
N TYR A 107 -12.11 -5.26 8.00
CA TYR A 107 -11.36 -4.66 9.10
C TYR A 107 -9.93 -5.19 9.21
N GLY A 108 -9.75 -6.51 9.12
CA GLY A 108 -8.43 -7.13 9.20
C GLY A 108 -7.47 -6.64 8.11
N LEU A 109 -7.91 -6.63 6.85
CA LEU A 109 -7.11 -6.15 5.72
C LEU A 109 -6.82 -4.65 5.80
N ALA A 110 -7.81 -3.87 6.25
CA ALA A 110 -7.65 -2.44 6.46
C ALA A 110 -6.63 -2.13 7.56
N LEU A 111 -6.65 -2.89 8.66
CA LEU A 111 -5.74 -2.72 9.78
C LEU A 111 -4.29 -2.98 9.37
N VAL A 112 -4.01 -4.15 8.78
CA VAL A 112 -2.63 -4.52 8.41
C VAL A 112 -2.05 -3.57 7.36
N GLU A 113 -2.88 -3.05 6.47
CA GLU A 113 -2.46 -2.07 5.45
C GLU A 113 -2.27 -0.67 6.03
N SER A 114 -3.05 -0.30 7.05
CA SER A 114 -2.85 0.97 7.76
C SER A 114 -1.54 0.95 8.55
N VAL A 115 -1.24 -0.17 9.22
CA VAL A 115 0.05 -0.37 9.88
C VAL A 115 1.20 -0.31 8.88
N ALA A 116 1.05 -0.93 7.70
CA ALA A 116 2.08 -0.87 6.65
C ALA A 116 2.41 0.55 6.20
N HIS A 117 1.39 1.38 5.91
CA HIS A 117 1.63 2.77 5.48
C HIS A 117 2.25 3.61 6.62
N LEU A 118 1.84 3.39 7.87
CA LEU A 118 2.42 4.07 9.03
C LEU A 118 3.87 3.64 9.30
N ASN A 119 4.17 2.34 9.18
CA ASN A 119 5.53 1.81 9.26
C ASN A 119 6.42 2.42 8.18
N HIS A 120 5.93 2.50 6.94
CA HIS A 120 6.67 3.13 5.86
C HIS A 120 7.05 4.58 6.19
N LEU A 121 6.10 5.40 6.67
CA LEU A 121 6.39 6.78 7.08
C LEU A 121 7.39 6.84 8.24
N TYR A 122 7.26 5.95 9.23
CA TYR A 122 8.17 5.87 10.36
C TYR A 122 9.60 5.51 9.91
N LEU A 123 9.76 4.47 9.10
CA LEU A 123 11.05 3.99 8.60
C LEU A 123 11.69 4.97 7.61
N ALA A 124 10.88 5.73 6.86
CA ALA A 124 11.33 6.82 6.01
C ALA A 124 11.68 8.11 6.79
N GLY A 125 11.55 8.12 8.13
CA GLY A 125 11.84 9.30 8.96
C GLY A 125 10.86 10.46 8.77
N ARG A 126 9.66 10.19 8.25
CA ARG A 126 8.57 11.17 8.04
C ARG A 126 7.55 11.17 9.17
N ALA A 127 7.62 10.18 10.05
CA ALA A 127 6.77 10.08 11.23
C ALA A 127 7.57 9.50 12.41
N GLU A 128 7.12 9.81 13.61
CA GLU A 128 7.54 9.15 14.84
C GLU A 128 6.38 8.34 15.42
N ARG A 129 6.69 7.38 16.29
CA ARG A 129 5.67 6.61 17.01
C ARG A 129 6.01 6.45 18.48
N VAL A 130 4.99 6.43 19.33
CA VAL A 130 5.08 6.14 20.76
C VAL A 130 4.07 5.08 21.14
N LEU A 131 4.44 4.20 22.07
CA LEU A 131 3.51 3.22 22.61
C LEU A 131 2.66 3.88 23.70
N ASP A 132 1.34 3.78 23.58
CA ASP A 132 0.42 4.32 24.57
C ASP A 132 0.18 3.33 25.74
N GLN A 133 -0.66 3.73 26.70
CA GLN A 133 -1.00 2.91 27.87
C GLN A 133 -1.82 1.66 27.52
N SER A 134 -2.42 1.61 26.33
CA SER A 134 -3.16 0.46 25.82
C SER A 134 -2.27 -0.55 25.08
N GLY A 135 -1.01 -0.20 24.82
CA GLY A 135 -0.09 -1.00 24.03
C GLY A 135 -0.25 -0.79 22.51
N ALA A 136 -0.91 0.29 22.09
CA ALA A 136 -1.03 0.67 20.69
C ALA A 136 0.02 1.74 20.33
N TYR A 137 0.60 1.64 19.13
CA TYR A 137 1.43 2.73 18.61
C TYR A 137 0.56 3.91 18.18
N LEU A 138 0.90 5.09 18.68
CA LEU A 138 0.41 6.38 18.20
C LEU A 138 1.48 7.00 17.30
N TYR A 139 1.12 7.30 16.06
CA TYR A 139 1.98 7.87 15.04
C TYR A 139 1.71 9.36 14.89
N ARG A 140 2.77 10.14 14.69
CA ARG A 140 2.71 11.58 14.40
C ARG A 140 3.72 11.96 13.32
N ALA A 141 3.33 12.82 12.39
CA ALA A 141 4.23 13.33 11.35
C ALA A 141 5.34 14.22 11.96
N ILE A 142 6.54 14.22 11.34
CA ILE A 142 7.70 15.05 11.71
C ILE A 142 7.77 16.30 10.83
#